data_AF-A0A8T4EI94-F1
#
_entry.id   AF-A0A8T4EI94-F1
#
_cell.length_a   1.000
_cell.length_b   1.000
_cell.length_c   1.000
_cell.angle_alpha   90.00
_cell.angle_beta   90.00
_cell.angle_gamma   90.00
#
_symmetry.space_group_name_H-M   'P 1'
#
loop_
_entity.id
_entity.type
_entity.pdbx_description
1 polymer ?
#
loop_
_entity_poly.entity_id
_entity_poly.type
_entity_poly.pdbx_seq_one_letter_code
_entity_poly.pdbx_strand_id
1 'polypeptide(L)'
;MTYCELWLESIEGMSCFRVALLAPEEFELPEGFTLSDVQTDPDKKLYFSKAIDGIKAAKKSIEDAAQFYSDRDLKFLFFREIRKPSSG
;
A
#
# COMPACT_ATOMS: atom_id res chain seq x y z
N MET A 1 0.27 1.01 19.01
CA MET A 1 -0.14 -0.33 18.50
C MET A 1 0.47 -0.47 17.13
N THR A 2 1.22 -1.55 16.90
CA THR A 2 1.95 -1.77 15.64
C THR A 2 0.97 -2.34 14.61
N TYR A 3 0.64 -1.56 13.57
CA TYR A 3 -0.24 -1.96 12.47
C TYR A 3 0.26 -1.34 11.16
N CYS A 4 -0.01 -1.99 10.04
CA CYS A 4 0.23 -1.43 8.71
C CYS A 4 -1.04 -0.80 8.11
N GLU A 5 -0.88 0.07 7.13
CA GLU A 5 -1.97 0.76 6.46
C GLU A 5 -1.87 0.53 4.96
N LEU A 6 -3.01 0.22 4.33
CA LEU A 6 -3.13 -0.04 2.90
C LEU A 6 -4.16 0.89 2.27
N TRP A 7 -3.77 1.57 1.19
CA TRP A 7 -4.69 2.36 0.35
C TRP A 7 -4.26 2.31 -1.11
N LEU A 8 -5.14 2.76 -2.02
CA LEU A 8 -4.81 2.95 -3.42
C LEU A 8 -4.46 4.41 -3.70
N GLU A 9 -3.44 4.63 -4.52
CA GLU A 9 -3.14 5.94 -5.10
C GLU A 9 -3.39 5.95 -6.60
N SER A 10 -3.98 7.03 -7.11
CA SER A 10 -4.24 7.26 -8.55
C SER A 10 -3.06 8.02 -9.18
N ILE A 11 -2.20 7.34 -9.95
CA ILE A 11 -0.98 7.92 -10.53
C ILE A 11 -1.31 8.79 -11.75
N GLU A 12 -2.20 8.30 -12.63
CA GLU A 12 -2.60 8.99 -13.87
C GLU A 12 -4.12 9.14 -13.94
N GLY A 13 -4.74 9.59 -12.85
CA GLY A 13 -6.20 9.56 -12.74
C GLY A 13 -6.74 8.13 -12.61
N MET A 14 -7.91 7.86 -13.20
CA MET A 14 -8.59 6.55 -13.02
C MET A 14 -8.09 5.42 -13.93
N SER A 15 -7.07 5.65 -14.76
CA SER A 15 -6.48 4.62 -15.63
C SER A 15 -5.39 3.81 -14.94
N CYS A 16 -4.64 4.41 -14.03
CA CYS A 16 -3.45 3.79 -13.44
C CYS A 16 -3.35 4.06 -11.94
N PHE A 17 -3.12 2.99 -11.18
CA PHE A 17 -3.08 3.01 -9.72
C PHE A 17 -1.82 2.35 -9.19
N ARG A 18 -1.53 2.54 -7.90
CA ARG A 18 -0.62 1.71 -7.12
C ARG A 18 -1.19 1.44 -5.75
N VAL A 19 -0.74 0.36 -5.13
CA VAL A 19 -0.97 0.10 -3.72
C VAL A 19 0.10 0.84 -2.92
N ALA A 20 -0.33 1.64 -1.97
CA ALA A 20 0.52 2.24 -0.97
C ALA A 20 0.39 1.47 0.34
N LEU A 21 1.53 1.20 0.95
CA LEU A 21 1.67 0.42 2.16
C LEU A 21 2.53 1.20 3.16
N LEU A 22 1.93 1.64 4.26
CA LEU A 22 2.66 2.23 5.37
C LEU A 22 2.86 1.15 6.43
N ALA A 23 4.08 0.66 6.58
CA ALA A 23 4.40 -0.47 7.45
C ALA A 23 5.53 -0.12 8.43
N PRO A 24 5.46 -0.61 9.68
CA PRO A 24 6.60 -0.62 10.60
C PRO A 24 7.83 -1.27 9.97
N GLU A 25 9.04 -0.84 10.35
CA GLU A 25 10.29 -1.35 9.76
C GLU A 25 10.51 -2.85 10.01
N GLU A 26 9.96 -3.37 11.10
CA GLU A 26 10.06 -4.78 11.47
C GLU A 26 9.04 -5.70 10.77
N PHE A 27 8.10 -5.15 9.99
CA PHE A 27 7.09 -5.96 9.31
C PHE A 27 7.63 -6.56 8.00
N GLU A 28 7.31 -7.82 7.75
CA GLU A 28 7.48 -8.40 6.42
C GLU A 28 6.61 -7.66 5.39
N LEU A 29 7.13 -7.56 4.17
CA LEU A 29 6.46 -6.91 3.06
C LEU A 29 5.96 -7.95 2.05
N PRO A 30 4.77 -7.76 1.46
CA PRO A 30 4.35 -8.52 0.30
C PRO A 30 5.34 -8.31 -0.86
N GLU A 31 5.38 -9.26 -1.80
CA GLU A 31 6.25 -9.16 -2.97
C GLU A 31 5.89 -7.95 -3.85
N GLY A 32 6.90 -7.30 -4.42
CA GLY A 32 6.72 -6.23 -5.41
C GLY A 32 6.49 -4.84 -4.84
N PHE A 33 6.69 -4.67 -3.53
CA PHE A 33 6.73 -3.36 -2.86
C PHE A 33 8.16 -2.81 -2.80
N THR A 34 8.31 -1.53 -3.16
CA THR A 34 9.58 -0.80 -3.09
C THR A 34 9.45 0.36 -2.11
N LEU A 35 10.50 0.62 -1.33
CA LEU A 35 10.55 1.75 -0.39
C LEU A 35 10.38 3.07 -1.15
N SER A 36 9.54 3.96 -0.61
CA SER A 36 9.38 5.32 -1.07
C SER A 36 10.44 6.23 -0.44
N ASP A 37 10.91 7.21 -1.20
CA ASP A 37 11.73 8.31 -0.67
C ASP A 37 10.91 9.31 0.18
N VAL A 38 9.59 9.19 0.19
CA VAL A 38 8.68 10.05 0.97
C VAL A 38 8.55 9.50 2.39
N GLN A 39 9.02 10.27 3.38
CA GLN A 39 8.83 9.96 4.79
C GLN A 39 7.58 10.68 5.33
N THR A 40 6.54 9.92 5.66
CA THR A 40 5.28 10.47 6.19
C THR A 40 5.08 10.24 7.68
N ASP A 41 5.78 9.27 8.27
CA ASP A 41 5.57 8.82 9.66
C ASP A 41 6.94 8.47 10.28
N PRO A 42 7.26 8.83 11.54
CA PRO A 42 8.56 8.53 12.15
C PRO A 42 8.77 7.04 12.48
N ASP A 43 7.69 6.29 12.68
CA ASP A 43 7.73 4.89 13.17
C ASP A 43 7.41 3.88 12.05
N LYS A 44 7.01 4.37 10.87
CA LYS A 44 6.67 3.54 9.71
C LYS A 44 7.38 4.03 8.46
N LYS A 45 7.57 3.11 7.52
CA LYS A 45 8.09 3.38 6.18
C LYS A 45 6.98 3.21 5.16
N LEU A 46 6.98 4.09 4.16
CA LEU A 46 6.03 4.04 3.05
C LEU A 46 6.62 3.21 1.92
N TYR A 47 5.84 2.27 1.41
CA TYR A 47 6.20 1.41 0.30
C TYR A 47 5.14 1.50 -0.79
N PHE A 48 5.56 1.34 -2.03
CA PHE A 48 4.69 1.34 -3.19
C PHE A 48 4.82 0.06 -4.00
N SER A 49 3.69 -0.47 -4.44
CA SER A 49 3.68 -1.48 -5.50
C SER A 49 4.12 -0.87 -6.83
N LYS A 50 4.37 -1.74 -7.82
CA LYS A 50 4.39 -1.31 -9.23
C LYS A 50 3.07 -0.63 -9.61
N ALA A 51 3.12 0.19 -10.67
CA ALA A 51 1.94 0.75 -11.30
C ALA A 51 1.04 -0.36 -11.88
N ILE A 52 -0.27 -0.19 -11.75
CA ILE A 52 -1.29 -1.18 -12.09
C ILE A 52 -2.35 -0.49 -12.95
N ASP A 53 -2.54 -1.01 -14.15
CA ASP A 53 -3.56 -0.50 -15.06
C ASP A 53 -4.95 -1.01 -14.67
N GLY A 54 -5.88 -0.07 -14.52
CA GLY A 54 -7.29 -0.31 -14.27
C GLY A 54 -7.64 -0.65 -12.81
N ILE A 55 -8.77 -0.08 -12.37
CA ILE A 55 -9.23 -0.18 -10.98
C ILE A 55 -9.52 -1.63 -10.52
N LYS A 56 -9.90 -2.52 -11.44
CA LYS A 56 -10.18 -3.92 -11.10
C LYS A 56 -8.91 -4.67 -10.69
N ALA A 57 -7.82 -4.48 -11.43
CA ALA A 57 -6.53 -5.09 -11.10
C ALA A 57 -5.95 -4.47 -9.83
N ALA A 58 -6.08 -3.14 -9.67
CA ALA A 58 -5.65 -2.43 -8.47
C ALA A 58 -6.37 -2.94 -7.20
N LYS A 59 -7.70 -3.12 -7.26
CA LYS A 59 -8.49 -3.69 -6.16
C LYS A 59 -8.02 -5.09 -5.77
N LYS A 60 -7.78 -5.95 -6.76
CA LYS A 60 -7.26 -7.29 -6.50
C LYS A 60 -5.88 -7.22 -5.83
N SER A 61 -4.99 -6.36 -6.31
CA SER A 61 -3.64 -6.22 -5.76
C SER A 61 -3.63 -5.74 -4.30
N ILE A 62 -4.51 -4.81 -3.92
CA ILE A 62 -4.60 -4.36 -2.52
C ILE A 62 -5.25 -5.45 -1.63
N GLU A 63 -6.20 -6.22 -2.16
CA GLU A 63 -6.79 -7.39 -1.47
C GLU A 63 -5.74 -8.48 -1.23
N ASP A 64 -4.89 -8.78 -2.22
CA ASP A 64 -3.79 -9.75 -2.09
C ASP A 64 -2.78 -9.28 -1.04
N ALA A 65 -2.45 -7.97 -1.00
CA ALA A 65 -1.58 -7.39 0.03
C ALA A 65 -2.22 -7.44 1.43
N ALA A 66 -3.53 -7.24 1.55
CA ALA A 66 -4.26 -7.37 2.81
C ALA A 66 -4.29 -8.83 3.29
N GLN A 67 -4.48 -9.78 2.36
CA GLN A 67 -4.47 -11.21 2.66
C GLN A 67 -3.11 -11.66 3.19
N PHE A 68 -2.01 -11.16 2.63
CA PHE A 68 -0.65 -11.44 3.13
C PHE A 68 -0.50 -11.16 4.63
N TYR A 69 -1.03 -10.03 5.10
CA TYR A 69 -1.01 -9.65 6.53
C TYR A 69 -2.01 -10.45 7.35
N SER A 70 -3.20 -10.71 6.80
CA SER A 70 -4.22 -11.55 7.45
C SER A 70 -3.71 -12.97 7.71
N ASP A 71 -3.01 -13.58 6.76
CA ASP A 71 -2.46 -14.94 6.87
C ASP A 71 -1.37 -15.06 7.96
N ARG A 72 -0.78 -13.92 8.35
CA ARG A 72 0.28 -13.82 9.37
C ARG A 72 -0.23 -13.31 10.73
N ASP A 73 -1.55 -13.15 10.89
CA ASP A 73 -2.18 -12.56 12.08
C ASP A 73 -1.64 -11.15 12.42
N LEU A 74 -1.20 -10.40 11.40
CA LEU A 74 -0.69 -9.04 11.54
C LEU A 74 -1.84 -8.04 11.40
N LYS A 75 -1.86 -7.03 12.28
CA LYS A 75 -2.89 -5.98 12.27
C LYS A 75 -2.66 -5.03 11.11
N PHE A 76 -3.73 -4.75 10.36
CA PHE A 76 -3.72 -3.79 9.27
C PHE A 76 -4.99 -2.95 9.22
N LEU A 77 -4.87 -1.72 8.69
CA LEU A 77 -5.99 -0.88 8.30
C LEU A 77 -6.11 -0.88 6.78
N PHE A 78 -7.30 -1.23 6.29
CA PHE A 78 -7.60 -1.30 4.86
C PHE A 78 -8.52 -0.15 4.47
N PHE A 79 -7.97 0.86 3.80
CA PHE A 79 -8.71 2.02 3.35
C PHE A 79 -9.24 1.77 1.93
N ARG A 80 -10.56 1.84 1.76
CA ARG A 80 -11.23 1.69 0.45
C ARG A 80 -11.20 2.95 -0.41
N GLU A 81 -10.61 4.03 0.10
CA GLU A 81 -10.48 5.29 -0.62
C GLU A 81 -9.33 5.24 -1.63
N ILE A 82 -9.47 6.02 -2.70
CA ILE A 82 -8.41 6.24 -3.68
C ILE A 82 -7.86 7.62 -3.42
N ARG A 83 -6.60 7.70 -2.99
CA ARG A 83 -5.90 8.96 -2.70
C ARG A 83 -5.20 9.48 -3.96
N LYS A 84 -4.88 10.77 -3.95
CA LYS A 84 -3.89 11.32 -4.89
C LYS A 84 -2.51 10.75 -4.54
N PRO A 85 -1.56 10.71 -5.49
CA PRO A 85 -0.20 10.29 -5.19
C PRO A 85 0.34 11.17 -4.07
N SER A 86 0.94 10.55 -3.06
CA SER A 86 1.75 11.28 -2.09
C SER A 86 2.87 11.98 -2.87
N SER A 87 2.75 13.30 -3.06
CA SER A 87 3.70 14.09 -3.85
C SER A 87 5.10 13.98 -3.24
N GLY A 88 6.06 13.54 -4.06
CA GLY A 88 7.46 13.95 -3.93
C GLY A 88 7.69 15.25 -4.69
#